data_AF-A0A1Q9S1Q3-F1
#
_entry.id   AF-A0A1Q9S1Q3-F1
#
_cell.length_a   1.000
_cell.length_b   1.000
_cell.length_c   1.000
_cell.angle_alpha   90.00
_cell.angle_beta   90.00
_cell.angle_gamma   90.00
#
_symmetry.space_group_name_H-M   'P 1'
#
loop_
_entity.id
_entity.type
_entity.pdbx_description
1 polymer ?
#
loop_
_entity_poly.entity_id
_entity_poly.type
_entity_poly.pdbx_seq_one_letter_code
_entity_poly.pdbx_strand_id
1 'polypeptide(L)'
;MSSYRRWARYGQSKLANLLFVHELDQRLQAAADTVTVVAAHPGVANTNLSSGFIGPAGPMRTVVRALQSRISQPAAAAALPSLRAATMPDVRGGQYYGPGGLGQGRGAPVLVSRSRAAYDDAVAARLWQVSEDLTGVTYPDLPAPGEAR
;
A
#
# COMPACT_ATOMS: atom_id res chain seq x y z
N MET A 1 12.53 -0.74 -27.79
CA MET A 1 11.56 -0.32 -26.74
C MET A 1 11.34 -1.48 -25.79
N SER A 2 11.55 -1.30 -24.48
CA SER A 2 11.32 -2.35 -23.48
C SER A 2 9.81 -2.65 -23.38
N SER A 3 9.43 -3.93 -23.43
CA SER A 3 8.04 -4.37 -23.28
C SER A 3 7.49 -3.98 -21.91
N TYR A 4 6.25 -3.46 -21.85
CA TYR A 4 5.63 -3.01 -20.62
C TYR A 4 5.39 -4.17 -19.64
N ARG A 5 6.10 -4.13 -18.50
CA ARG A 5 6.03 -5.16 -17.44
C ARG A 5 4.95 -4.82 -16.41
N ARG A 6 3.69 -5.16 -16.72
CA ARG A 6 2.50 -4.90 -15.88
C ARG A 6 2.71 -5.12 -14.37
N TRP A 7 3.17 -6.31 -13.97
CA TRP A 7 3.38 -6.64 -12.55
C TRP A 7 4.45 -5.80 -11.86
N ALA A 8 5.54 -5.50 -12.55
CA ALA A 8 6.60 -4.67 -12.00
C ALA A 8 6.11 -3.23 -11.78
N ARG A 9 5.31 -2.69 -12.71
CA ARG A 9 4.74 -1.34 -12.59
C ARG A 9 3.64 -1.24 -11.54
N TYR A 10 2.80 -2.27 -11.43
CA TYR A 10 1.87 -2.38 -10.31
C TYR A 10 2.59 -2.44 -8.95
N GLY A 11 3.65 -3.24 -8.84
CA GLY A 11 4.48 -3.28 -7.64
C GLY A 11 5.09 -1.91 -7.31
N GLN A 12 5.56 -1.17 -8.32
CA GLN A 12 6.06 0.20 -8.12
C GLN A 12 4.98 1.16 -7.63
N SER A 13 3.75 1.10 -8.15
CA SER A 13 2.68 1.98 -7.66
C SER A 13 2.29 1.62 -6.21
N LYS A 14 2.34 0.35 -5.82
CA LYS A 14 2.13 -0.05 -4.42
C LYS A 14 3.26 0.35 -3.50
N LEU A 15 4.51 0.29 -3.97
CA LEU A 15 5.64 0.85 -3.24
C LEU A 15 5.48 2.37 -3.07
N ALA A 16 5.05 3.08 -4.11
CA ALA A 16 4.80 4.52 -4.04
C ALA A 16 3.75 4.88 -2.97
N ASN A 17 2.67 4.10 -2.82
CA ASN A 17 1.72 4.32 -1.73
C ASN A 17 2.37 4.20 -0.34
N LEU A 18 3.28 3.23 -0.14
CA LEU A 18 3.95 3.05 1.15
C LEU A 18 4.98 4.15 1.43
N LEU A 19 5.70 4.60 0.40
CA LEU A 19 6.60 5.74 0.48
C LEU A 19 5.84 7.05 0.76
N PHE A 20 4.67 7.23 0.16
CA PHE A 20 3.81 8.38 0.44
C PHE A 20 3.34 8.40 1.90
N VAL A 21 2.90 7.26 2.43
CA VAL A 21 2.53 7.15 3.86
C VAL A 21 3.74 7.42 4.77
N HIS A 22 4.92 6.95 4.38
CA HIS A 22 6.17 7.19 5.12
C HIS A 22 6.52 8.69 5.20
N GLU A 23 6.54 9.37 4.05
CA GLU A 23 6.81 10.80 3.99
C GLU A 23 5.73 11.61 4.72
N LEU A 24 4.45 11.30 4.48
CA LEU A 24 3.34 12.03 5.13
C LEU A 24 3.41 11.89 6.66
N ASP A 25 3.75 10.72 7.18
CA ASP A 25 3.90 10.49 8.63
C ASP A 25 5.01 11.38 9.21
N GLN A 26 6.16 11.44 8.55
CA GLN A 26 7.27 12.29 8.98
C GLN A 26 6.92 13.78 8.92
N ARG A 27 6.20 14.24 7.89
CA ARG A 27 5.78 15.63 7.75
C ARG A 27 4.73 16.04 8.78
N LEU A 28 3.76 15.17 9.06
CA LEU A 28 2.75 15.40 10.10
C LEU A 28 3.41 15.51 11.48
N GLN A 29 4.41 14.66 11.76
CA GLN A 29 5.20 14.76 12.99
C GLN A 29 5.98 16.09 13.06
N ALA A 30 6.62 16.51 11.97
CA ALA A 30 7.34 17.79 11.91
C ALA A 30 6.41 19.02 12.06
N ALA A 31 5.14 18.90 11.64
CA ALA A 31 4.11 19.91 11.84
C ALA A 31 3.47 19.88 13.24
N ALA A 32 3.81 18.89 14.09
CA ALA A 32 3.10 18.58 15.32
C ALA A 32 1.58 18.38 15.12
N ASP A 33 1.19 17.81 13.97
CA ASP A 33 -0.20 17.51 13.64
C ASP A 33 -0.68 16.25 14.40
N THR A 34 -1.98 16.19 14.69
CA THR A 34 -2.65 15.07 15.36
C THR A 34 -3.20 14.03 14.39
N VAL A 35 -3.21 14.31 13.08
CA VAL A 35 -3.65 13.36 12.06
C VAL A 35 -2.76 12.12 12.06
N THR A 36 -3.39 10.95 12.05
CA THR A 36 -2.72 9.66 11.94
C THR A 36 -2.81 9.15 10.50
N VAL A 37 -1.66 8.95 9.85
CA VAL A 37 -1.57 8.31 8.54
C VAL A 37 -1.08 6.88 8.67
N VAL A 38 -1.77 5.94 8.02
CA VAL A 38 -1.42 4.51 8.03
C VAL A 38 -1.72 3.87 6.68
N ALA A 39 -1.09 2.73 6.44
CA ALA A 39 -1.35 1.89 5.27
C ALA A 39 -2.04 0.58 5.67
N ALA A 40 -2.82 0.02 4.76
CA ALA A 40 -3.34 -1.34 4.91
C ALA A 40 -3.38 -2.05 3.55
N HIS A 41 -3.28 -3.38 3.56
CA HIS A 41 -3.47 -4.20 2.37
C HIS A 41 -4.41 -5.38 2.63
N PRO A 42 -5.19 -5.80 1.62
CA PRO A 42 -6.22 -6.82 1.78
C PRO A 42 -5.68 -8.26 1.66
N GLY A 43 -4.36 -8.44 1.63
CA GLY A 43 -3.72 -9.69 1.21
C GLY A 43 -3.97 -10.03 -0.26
N VAL A 44 -4.10 -11.32 -0.56
CA VAL A 44 -4.55 -11.80 -1.87
C VAL A 44 -6.08 -11.74 -1.84
N ALA A 45 -6.65 -10.65 -2.35
CA ALA A 45 -8.09 -10.49 -2.46
C ALA A 45 -8.58 -11.05 -3.80
N ASN A 46 -9.73 -11.72 -3.80
CA ASN A 46 -10.34 -12.28 -5.02
C ASN A 46 -11.05 -11.16 -5.81
N THR A 47 -10.32 -10.10 -6.15
CA THR A 47 -10.86 -8.94 -6.87
C THR A 47 -10.57 -9.06 -8.36
N ASN A 48 -11.33 -8.32 -9.17
CA ASN A 48 -11.14 -8.20 -10.61
C ASN A 48 -9.74 -7.66 -11.01
N LEU A 49 -8.89 -7.32 -10.05
CA LEU A 49 -7.47 -7.07 -10.27
C LEU A 49 -6.82 -8.27 -10.97
N SER A 50 -7.28 -9.49 -10.77
CA SER A 50 -6.76 -10.65 -11.50
C SER A 50 -7.23 -10.72 -12.96
N SER A 51 -8.45 -10.25 -13.26
CA SER A 51 -9.06 -10.45 -14.58
C SER A 51 -8.42 -9.61 -15.69
N GLY A 52 -7.77 -8.49 -15.37
CA GLY A 52 -7.00 -7.69 -16.35
C GLY A 52 -5.57 -8.19 -16.60
N PHE A 53 -5.11 -9.18 -15.83
CA PHE A 53 -3.72 -9.65 -15.81
C PHE A 53 -3.60 -11.12 -16.24
N ILE A 54 -4.68 -11.90 -16.10
CA ILE A 54 -4.77 -13.23 -16.67
C ILE A 54 -5.07 -13.05 -18.17
N GLY A 55 -4.23 -13.65 -19.03
CA GLY A 55 -4.28 -13.53 -20.48
C GLY A 55 -5.62 -13.97 -21.12
N PRO A 56 -5.68 -14.10 -22.46
CA PRO A 56 -6.90 -14.41 -23.18
C PRO A 56 -7.59 -15.68 -22.65
N ALA A 57 -8.90 -15.78 -22.88
CA ALA A 57 -9.69 -16.92 -22.43
C ALA A 57 -9.07 -18.25 -22.88
N GLY A 58 -8.89 -19.17 -21.93
CA GLY A 58 -8.25 -20.47 -22.17
C GLY A 58 -8.09 -21.28 -20.88
N PRO A 59 -7.66 -22.55 -20.99
CA PRO A 59 -7.56 -23.47 -19.85
C PRO A 59 -6.64 -22.94 -18.74
N MET A 60 -5.55 -22.23 -19.10
CA MET A 60 -4.66 -21.57 -18.15
C MET A 60 -5.38 -20.52 -17.30
N ARG A 61 -6.33 -19.76 -17.87
CA ARG A 61 -7.12 -18.77 -17.12
C ARG A 61 -8.04 -19.43 -16.10
N THR A 62 -8.62 -20.58 -16.45
CA THR A 62 -9.47 -21.36 -15.54
C THR A 62 -8.66 -21.92 -14.38
N VAL A 63 -7.47 -22.47 -14.66
CA VAL A 63 -6.53 -22.95 -13.63
C VAL A 63 -6.12 -21.81 -12.69
N VAL A 64 -5.69 -20.67 -13.24
CA VAL A 64 -5.29 -19.50 -12.42
C VAL A 64 -6.45 -18.97 -11.58
N ARG A 65 -7.68 -18.90 -12.12
CA ARG A 65 -8.87 -18.52 -11.35
C ARG A 65 -9.20 -19.51 -10.23
N ALA A 66 -9.04 -20.80 -10.46
CA ALA A 66 -9.27 -21.84 -9.45
C ALA A 66 -8.19 -21.82 -8.35
N LEU A 67 -6.94 -21.55 -8.69
CA LEU A 67 -5.88 -21.31 -7.70
C LEU A 67 -6.15 -20.02 -6.92
N GLN A 68 -6.57 -18.95 -7.59
CA GLN A 68 -6.91 -17.69 -6.93
C GLN A 68 -8.09 -17.82 -5.98
N SER A 69 -9.16 -18.53 -6.32
CA SER A 69 -10.27 -18.72 -5.37
C SER A 69 -9.84 -19.51 -4.12
N ARG A 70 -8.88 -20.43 -4.26
CA ARG A 70 -8.31 -21.17 -3.12
C ARG A 70 -7.31 -20.37 -2.28
N ILE A 71 -6.63 -19.39 -2.86
CA ILE A 71 -5.61 -18.57 -2.18
C ILE A 71 -6.18 -17.23 -1.69
N SER A 72 -7.28 -16.75 -2.28
CA SER A 72 -7.83 -15.42 -1.98
C SER A 72 -8.92 -15.40 -0.91
N GLN A 73 -8.84 -14.49 0.05
CA GLN A 73 -9.84 -14.36 1.12
C GLN A 73 -11.18 -13.71 0.68
N PRO A 74 -12.30 -14.03 1.37
CA PRO A 74 -13.59 -13.37 1.11
C PRO A 74 -13.47 -11.84 1.19
N ALA A 75 -14.29 -11.11 0.44
CA ALA A 75 -14.25 -9.65 0.40
C ALA A 75 -14.39 -9.01 1.80
N ALA A 76 -15.25 -9.56 2.65
CA ALA A 76 -15.39 -9.12 4.04
C ALA A 76 -14.07 -9.27 4.83
N ALA A 77 -13.38 -10.40 4.69
CA ALA A 77 -12.08 -10.63 5.33
C ALA A 77 -10.99 -9.71 4.76
N ALA A 78 -11.01 -9.47 3.44
CA ALA A 78 -10.12 -8.54 2.76
C ALA A 78 -10.28 -7.08 3.22
N ALA A 79 -11.44 -6.70 3.72
CA ALA A 79 -11.69 -5.35 4.26
C ALA A 79 -11.17 -5.18 5.70
N LEU A 80 -10.97 -6.26 6.45
CA LEU A 80 -10.59 -6.20 7.87
C LEU A 80 -9.28 -5.43 8.15
N PRO A 81 -8.21 -5.54 7.35
CA PRO A 81 -7.00 -4.75 7.58
C PRO A 81 -7.23 -3.24 7.51
N SER A 82 -8.04 -2.77 6.56
CA SER A 82 -8.38 -1.34 6.45
C SER A 82 -9.30 -0.88 7.58
N LEU A 83 -10.28 -1.70 7.98
CA LEU A 83 -11.12 -1.40 9.14
C LEU A 83 -10.27 -1.29 10.41
N ARG A 84 -9.38 -2.26 10.66
CA ARG A 84 -8.45 -2.22 11.79
C ARG A 84 -7.64 -0.93 11.79
N ALA A 85 -7.01 -0.60 10.66
CA ALA A 85 -6.17 0.58 10.52
C ALA A 85 -6.94 1.89 10.75
N ALA A 86 -8.24 1.92 10.42
CA ALA A 86 -9.06 3.12 10.56
C ALA A 86 -9.73 3.28 11.94
N THR A 87 -9.98 2.17 12.66
CA THR A 87 -10.88 2.22 13.84
C THR A 87 -10.26 1.76 15.15
N MET A 88 -9.11 1.09 15.14
CA MET A 88 -8.55 0.57 16.38
C MET A 88 -7.78 1.65 17.16
N PRO A 89 -7.94 1.72 18.49
CA PRO A 89 -7.34 2.77 19.31
C PRO A 89 -5.82 2.65 19.50
N ASP A 90 -5.24 1.49 19.19
CA ASP A 90 -3.80 1.22 19.29
C ASP A 90 -3.03 1.58 18.00
N VAL A 91 -3.70 2.14 17.00
CA VAL A 91 -3.10 2.54 15.72
C VAL A 91 -2.22 3.77 15.90
N ARG A 92 -1.02 3.73 15.32
CA ARG A 92 -0.04 4.82 15.30
C ARG A 92 0.37 5.17 13.88
N GLY A 93 0.81 6.41 13.68
CA GLY A 93 1.32 6.91 12.41
C GLY A 93 2.40 6.00 11.79
N GLY A 94 2.40 5.91 10.46
CA GLY A 94 3.40 5.16 9.68
C GLY A 94 3.24 3.63 9.75
N GLN A 95 2.27 3.11 10.49
CA GLN A 95 2.02 1.67 10.59
C GLN A 95 1.39 1.08 9.31
N TYR A 96 1.59 -0.23 9.15
CA TYR A 96 1.10 -0.98 7.99
C TYR A 96 0.37 -2.25 8.44
N TYR A 97 -0.88 -2.40 8.02
CA TYR A 97 -1.76 -3.49 8.44
C TYR A 97 -2.06 -4.47 7.32
N GLY A 98 -2.04 -5.75 7.65
CA GLY A 98 -2.19 -6.83 6.68
C GLY A 98 -2.67 -8.13 7.31
N PRO A 99 -3.01 -9.14 6.50
CA PRO A 99 -3.33 -10.45 7.03
C PRO A 99 -2.11 -11.14 7.62
N GLY A 100 -2.23 -11.73 8.81
CA GLY A 100 -1.10 -12.33 9.53
C GLY A 100 -0.69 -13.74 9.09
N GLY A 101 -1.36 -14.34 8.11
CA GLY A 101 -1.04 -15.68 7.61
C GLY A 101 0.19 -15.72 6.70
N LEU A 102 0.49 -16.93 6.20
CA LEU A 102 1.64 -17.17 5.34
C LEU A 102 1.67 -16.23 4.13
N GLY A 103 2.81 -15.55 3.93
CA GLY A 103 2.99 -14.59 2.83
C GLY A 103 2.04 -13.40 2.87
N GLN A 104 1.42 -13.11 4.01
CA GLN A 104 0.40 -12.08 4.19
C GLN A 104 -0.79 -12.20 3.22
N GLY A 105 -1.06 -13.42 2.74
CA GLY A 105 -2.11 -13.65 1.75
C GLY A 105 -3.52 -13.64 2.34
N ARG A 106 -3.68 -14.19 3.54
CA ARG A 106 -4.96 -14.31 4.27
C ARG A 106 -4.71 -14.31 5.78
N GLY A 107 -5.76 -14.17 6.57
CA GLY A 107 -5.72 -14.28 8.03
C GLY A 107 -6.25 -13.04 8.74
N ALA A 108 -6.18 -13.04 10.07
CA ALA A 108 -6.63 -11.92 10.87
C ALA A 108 -5.79 -10.65 10.58
N PRO A 109 -6.37 -9.45 10.69
CA PRO A 109 -5.66 -8.20 10.48
C PRO A 109 -4.68 -7.94 11.63
N VAL A 110 -3.39 -7.87 11.30
CA VAL A 110 -2.30 -7.61 12.24
C VAL A 110 -1.38 -6.53 11.70
N LEU A 111 -0.56 -5.97 12.58
CA LEU A 111 0.56 -5.13 12.18
C LEU A 111 1.58 -6.00 11.41
N VAL A 112 2.01 -5.53 10.24
CA VAL A 112 2.98 -6.22 9.39
C VAL A 112 4.10 -5.28 8.97
N SER A 113 5.27 -5.83 8.65
CA SER A 113 6.39 -5.03 8.16
C SER A 113 6.26 -4.71 6.68
N ARG A 114 6.74 -3.53 6.29
CA ARG A 114 6.92 -3.13 4.89
C ARG A 114 8.27 -3.61 4.36
N SER A 115 8.48 -3.54 3.04
CA SER A 115 9.80 -3.80 2.45
C SER A 115 10.79 -2.71 2.87
N ARG A 116 12.11 -3.02 2.91
CA ARG A 116 13.15 -2.04 3.22
C ARG A 116 13.08 -0.78 2.35
N ALA A 117 12.74 -0.95 1.07
CA ALA A 117 12.62 0.15 0.12
C ALA A 117 11.50 1.13 0.47
N ALA A 118 10.51 0.72 1.28
CA ALA A 118 9.42 1.59 1.71
C ALA A 118 9.78 2.47 2.92
N TYR A 119 11.01 2.36 3.44
CA TYR A 119 11.56 3.17 4.53
C TYR A 119 12.73 4.04 4.05
N ASP A 120 12.90 4.23 2.74
CA ASP A 120 13.97 5.04 2.18
C ASP A 120 13.54 6.52 2.13
N ASP A 121 14.06 7.31 3.06
CA ASP A 121 13.70 8.73 3.21
C ASP A 121 14.00 9.54 1.93
N ALA A 122 15.13 9.28 1.26
CA ALA A 122 15.50 10.02 0.06
C ALA A 122 14.56 9.71 -1.11
N VAL A 123 14.17 8.44 -1.26
CA VAL A 123 13.20 8.04 -2.28
C VAL A 123 11.81 8.57 -1.95
N ALA A 124 11.41 8.58 -0.68
CA ALA A 124 10.12 9.08 -0.23
C ALA A 124 9.97 10.60 -0.49
N ALA A 125 10.97 11.38 -0.09
CA ALA A 125 11.02 12.83 -0.35
C ALA A 125 11.01 13.14 -1.86
N ARG A 126 11.76 12.37 -2.66
CA ARG A 126 11.77 12.54 -4.11
C ARG A 126 10.42 12.18 -4.73
N LEU A 127 9.79 11.10 -4.26
CA LEU A 127 8.45 10.72 -4.72
C LEU A 127 7.45 11.83 -4.41
N TRP A 128 7.50 12.42 -3.21
CA TRP A 128 6.64 13.52 -2.82
C TRP A 128 6.75 14.70 -3.79
N GLN A 129 7.97 15.22 -3.98
CA GLN A 129 8.23 16.34 -4.88
C GLN A 129 7.73 16.08 -6.30
N VAL A 130 8.07 14.92 -6.87
CA VAL A 130 7.61 14.55 -8.22
C VAL A 130 6.09 14.40 -8.27
N SER A 131 5.45 13.93 -7.20
CA SER A 131 3.99 13.82 -7.14
C SER A 131 3.33 15.20 -7.12
N GLU A 132 3.88 16.15 -6.35
CA GLU A 132 3.42 17.54 -6.35
C GLU A 132 3.57 18.16 -7.75
N ASP A 133 4.73 18.01 -8.38
CA ASP A 133 5.00 18.53 -9.73
C ASP A 133 4.03 17.97 -10.79
N LEU A 134 3.76 16.66 -10.75
CA LEU A 134 2.91 15.98 -11.72
C LEU A 134 1.42 16.24 -11.50
N THR A 135 1.00 16.50 -10.27
CA THR A 135 -0.42 16.69 -9.92
C THR A 135 -0.81 18.16 -9.78
N GLY A 136 0.16 19.06 -9.59
CA GLY A 136 -0.06 20.47 -9.27
C GLY A 136 -0.61 20.71 -7.85
N VAL A 137 -0.66 19.67 -7.00
CA VAL A 137 -1.12 19.76 -5.61
C VAL A 137 0.09 19.96 -4.71
N THR A 138 0.03 20.93 -3.79
CA THR A 138 1.10 21.20 -2.82
C THR A 138 0.57 21.23 -1.39
N TYR A 139 1.45 20.97 -0.43
CA TYR A 139 1.13 20.94 1.01
C TYR A 139 1.97 21.96 1.80
N PRO A 140 1.67 23.27 1.70
CA PRO A 140 2.49 24.33 2.30
C PRO A 140 2.52 24.29 3.84
N ASP A 141 1.50 23.69 4.47
CA ASP A 141 1.40 23.56 5.92
C ASP A 141 2.15 22.33 6.46
N LEU A 142 2.68 21.47 5.59
CA LEU A 142 3.43 20.27 5.94
C LEU A 142 4.92 20.44 5.62
N PRO A 143 5.75 20.87 6.60
CA PRO A 143 7.18 21.09 6.39
C PRO A 143 7.88 19.79 6.02
N ALA A 144 9.03 19.89 5.34
CA ALA A 144 9.83 18.71 5.06
C ALA A 144 10.33 18.07 6.37
N PRO A 145 10.57 16.74 6.38
CA PRO A 145 11.15 16.09 7.56
C PRO A 145 12.47 16.74 7.97
N GLY A 146 12.60 17.12 9.25
CA GLY A 146 13.78 17.81 9.78
C GLY A 146 13.71 19.34 9.76
N GLU A 147 12.71 19.94 9.11
CA GLU A 147 12.41 21.38 9.15
C GLU A 147 11.33 21.66 10.21
N ALA A 148 11.52 21.13 11.43
CA ALA A 148 10.55 21.26 12.52
C ALA A 148 10.24 22.73 12.83
N ARG A 149 8.97 23.01 13.14
CA ARG A 149 8.53 24.31 13.69
C ARG A 149 8.82 24.43 15.17
#